data_AF-A0A7J9XHD0-F1
#
_entry.id   AF-A0A7J9XHD0-F1
#
_cell.length_a   1.000
_cell.length_b   1.000
_cell.length_c   1.000
_cell.angle_alpha   90.00
_cell.angle_beta   90.00
_cell.angle_gamma   90.00
#
_symmetry.space_group_name_H-M   'P 1'
#
loop_
_entity.id
_entity.type
_entity.pdbx_description
1 polymer ?
#
loop_
_entity_poly.entity_id
_entity_poly.type
_entity_poly.pdbx_seq_one_letter_code
_entity_poly.pdbx_strand_id
1 'polypeptide(L)'
;AMFGLTGVTSDEITYYTYWCIEKGYARWVGPNDGSAEWKQRAKGWIKVMYRDAALSWVVYTVGTLAFFIMGAAVLHPEGLVPQDNEMITTLSHTYTNTLGEWASIVYLVGAVAVLGSTLWAALPGWARVAANAVALCGGFDWRDTAKRTRWMRLFTVLFPIAWGAAYLYFTAPVFMIQTGGFIGGLFLVAVTVAAWYLRKKEVDEELRGSSWFTVALLVSSLLIAALGVYTALSVFGLTIE
;
A
#
# COMPACT_ATOMS: atom_id res chain seq x y z
N ALA A 1 -10.94 9.70 6.09
CA ALA A 1 -10.93 8.36 5.45
C ALA A 1 -10.13 8.33 4.15
N MET A 2 -10.44 9.19 3.15
CA MET A 2 -9.82 9.14 1.81
C MET A 2 -8.29 9.05 1.80
N PHE A 3 -7.58 9.87 2.58
CA PHE A 3 -6.11 9.88 2.55
C PHE A 3 -5.46 8.53 2.91
N GLY A 4 -6.01 7.79 3.88
CA GLY A 4 -5.48 6.47 4.23
C GLY A 4 -5.80 5.38 3.20
N LEU A 5 -6.64 5.70 2.21
CA LEU A 5 -7.07 4.82 1.12
C LEU A 5 -6.51 5.24 -0.25
N THR A 6 -6.01 6.48 -0.38
CA THR A 6 -5.51 7.03 -1.64
C THR A 6 -3.99 7.09 -1.67
N GLY A 7 -3.40 6.67 -2.79
CA GLY A 7 -1.96 6.70 -2.99
C GLY A 7 -1.29 5.42 -2.50
N VAL A 8 -0.05 5.53 -2.04
CA VAL A 8 0.71 4.41 -1.47
C VAL A 8 0.44 4.37 0.03
N THR A 9 -0.21 3.31 0.50
CA THR A 9 -0.56 3.16 1.91
C THR A 9 0.61 2.57 2.70
N SER A 10 0.45 2.53 4.03
CA SER A 10 1.43 1.87 4.92
C SER A 10 1.71 0.42 4.53
N ASP A 11 0.72 -0.24 3.93
CA ASP A 11 0.75 -1.66 3.61
C ASP A 11 1.68 -1.91 2.43
N GLU A 12 1.56 -1.15 1.33
CA GLU A 12 2.45 -1.29 0.18
C GLU A 12 3.91 -0.96 0.54
N ILE A 13 4.15 0.10 1.33
CA ILE A 13 5.50 0.45 1.79
C ILE A 13 6.11 -0.71 2.57
N THR A 14 5.32 -1.35 3.43
CA THR A 14 5.76 -2.46 4.25
C THR A 14 6.00 -3.72 3.42
N TYR A 15 5.03 -4.13 2.58
CA TYR A 15 5.14 -5.33 1.76
C TYR A 15 6.26 -5.26 0.75
N TYR A 16 6.48 -4.09 0.16
CA TYR A 16 7.54 -3.88 -0.82
C TYR A 16 8.91 -4.34 -0.29
N THR A 17 9.21 -4.06 0.98
CA THR A 17 10.47 -4.51 1.60
C THR A 17 10.61 -6.03 1.62
N TYR A 18 9.55 -6.76 1.95
CA TYR A 18 9.54 -8.22 1.94
C TYR A 18 9.73 -8.78 0.53
N TRP A 19 9.04 -8.20 -0.46
CA TRP A 19 9.16 -8.62 -1.85
C TRP A 19 10.56 -8.44 -2.39
N CYS A 20 11.20 -7.29 -2.11
CA CYS A 20 12.58 -7.04 -2.47
C CYS A 20 13.51 -8.09 -1.86
N ILE A 21 13.40 -8.35 -0.55
CA ILE A 21 14.27 -9.31 0.14
C ILE A 21 14.11 -10.73 -0.43
N GLU A 22 12.87 -11.20 -0.63
CA GLU A 22 12.63 -12.56 -1.13
C GLU A 22 13.05 -12.77 -2.58
N LYS A 23 12.86 -11.74 -3.42
CA LYS A 23 13.35 -11.78 -4.81
C LYS A 23 14.87 -11.61 -4.90
N GLY A 24 15.55 -11.44 -3.76
CA GLY A 24 17.00 -11.30 -3.70
C GLY A 24 17.49 -9.96 -4.23
N TYR A 25 16.65 -8.91 -4.18
CA TYR A 25 17.09 -7.57 -4.51
C TYR A 25 18.26 -7.20 -3.61
N ALA A 26 19.27 -6.56 -4.18
CA ALA A 26 20.51 -6.21 -3.50
C ALA A 26 21.33 -7.39 -2.91
N ARG A 27 20.99 -8.66 -3.18
CA ARG A 27 21.75 -9.82 -2.65
C ARG A 27 23.24 -9.79 -3.03
N TRP A 28 23.56 -9.26 -4.20
CA TRP A 28 24.93 -9.13 -4.72
C TRP A 28 25.72 -7.94 -4.15
N VAL A 29 25.10 -7.10 -3.32
CA VAL A 29 25.83 -6.05 -2.58
C VAL A 29 26.78 -6.68 -1.55
N GLY A 30 26.36 -7.79 -0.94
CA GLY A 30 27.08 -8.47 0.12
C GLY A 30 26.93 -7.79 1.49
N PRO A 31 27.44 -8.42 2.56
CA PRO A 31 27.47 -7.82 3.90
C PRO A 31 28.22 -6.50 3.89
N ASN A 32 27.80 -5.56 4.74
CA ASN A 32 28.51 -4.29 4.90
C ASN A 32 29.87 -4.54 5.56
N ASP A 33 30.93 -4.47 4.75
CA ASP A 33 32.33 -4.61 5.16
C ASP A 33 33.04 -3.24 5.32
N GLY A 34 32.31 -2.12 5.15
CA GLY A 34 32.83 -0.77 5.22
C GLY A 34 33.70 -0.34 4.02
N SER A 35 33.92 -1.23 3.03
CA SER A 35 34.77 -0.96 1.88
C SER A 35 34.13 0.05 0.91
N ALA A 36 34.98 0.74 0.14
CA ALA A 36 34.51 1.64 -0.91
C ALA A 36 33.77 0.86 -2.02
N GLU A 37 34.20 -0.36 -2.30
CA GLU A 37 33.61 -1.27 -3.27
C GLU A 37 32.19 -1.68 -2.84
N TRP A 38 31.98 -2.00 -1.55
CA TRP A 38 30.65 -2.26 -1.01
C TRP A 38 29.73 -1.05 -1.17
N LYS A 39 30.21 0.14 -0.79
CA LYS A 39 29.45 1.39 -0.94
C LYS A 39 29.05 1.63 -2.41
N GLN A 40 29.94 1.37 -3.36
CA GLN A 40 29.64 1.50 -4.79
C GLN A 40 28.54 0.53 -5.24
N ARG A 41 28.62 -0.75 -4.84
CA ARG A 41 27.57 -1.75 -5.12
C ARG A 41 26.24 -1.36 -4.49
N ALA A 42 26.25 -0.90 -3.25
CA ALA A 42 25.07 -0.45 -2.53
C ALA A 42 24.40 0.76 -3.23
N LYS A 43 25.18 1.80 -3.57
CA LYS A 43 24.70 2.98 -4.33
C LYS A 43 24.10 2.57 -5.67
N GLY A 44 24.73 1.65 -6.38
CA GLY A 44 24.22 1.11 -7.65
C GLY A 44 22.84 0.46 -7.50
N TRP A 45 22.65 -0.36 -6.46
CA TRP A 45 21.37 -1.00 -6.18
C TRP A 45 20.29 -0.03 -5.71
N ILE A 46 20.62 0.93 -4.84
CA ILE A 46 19.70 1.99 -4.42
C ILE A 46 19.18 2.77 -5.63
N LYS A 47 20.02 3.01 -6.65
CA LYS A 47 19.60 3.68 -7.90
C LYS A 47 18.55 2.88 -8.68
N VAL A 48 18.61 1.54 -8.65
CA VAL A 48 17.57 0.69 -9.25
C VAL A 48 16.25 0.84 -8.50
N MET A 49 16.30 0.84 -7.16
CA MET A 49 15.11 1.06 -6.33
C MET A 49 14.48 2.43 -6.58
N TYR A 50 15.29 3.49 -6.75
CA TYR A 50 14.76 4.81 -7.10
C TYR A 50 14.06 4.83 -8.46
N ARG A 51 14.57 4.11 -9.45
CA ARG A 51 13.93 4.01 -10.77
C ARG A 51 12.62 3.24 -10.71
N ASP A 52 12.60 2.15 -9.95
CA ASP A 52 11.40 1.34 -9.73
C ASP A 52 10.28 2.12 -9.02
N ALA A 53 10.64 2.83 -7.94
CA ALA A 53 9.72 3.70 -7.21
C ALA A 53 9.23 4.88 -8.08
N ALA A 54 10.12 5.51 -8.87
CA ALA A 54 9.74 6.61 -9.74
C ALA A 54 8.78 6.15 -10.86
N LEU A 55 9.03 5.00 -11.47
CA LEU A 55 8.13 4.43 -12.49
C LEU A 55 6.77 4.10 -11.88
N SER A 56 6.76 3.47 -10.70
CA SER A 56 5.54 3.16 -9.97
C SER A 56 4.73 4.42 -9.68
N TRP A 57 5.40 5.49 -9.20
CA TRP A 57 4.74 6.77 -8.93
C TRP A 57 4.11 7.40 -10.18
N VAL A 58 4.78 7.33 -11.34
CA VAL A 58 4.23 7.81 -12.62
C VAL A 58 2.99 7.01 -13.00
N VAL A 59 3.05 5.68 -12.95
CA VAL A 59 1.91 4.80 -13.31
C VAL A 59 0.72 5.07 -12.38
N TYR A 60 0.95 5.15 -11.06
CA TYR A 60 -0.11 5.45 -10.10
C TYR A 60 -0.72 6.83 -10.32
N THR A 61 0.10 7.85 -10.59
CA THR A 61 -0.38 9.22 -10.81
C THR A 61 -1.23 9.29 -12.07
N VAL A 62 -0.76 8.73 -13.19
CA VAL A 62 -1.51 8.73 -14.45
C VAL A 62 -2.80 7.93 -14.32
N GLY A 63 -2.76 6.76 -13.68
CA GLY A 63 -3.96 5.96 -13.42
C GLY A 63 -4.99 6.71 -12.55
N THR A 64 -4.53 7.33 -11.46
CA THR A 64 -5.40 8.13 -10.58
C THR A 64 -6.03 9.30 -11.32
N LEU A 65 -5.26 10.02 -12.13
CA LEU A 65 -5.78 11.12 -12.96
C LEU A 65 -6.82 10.63 -13.96
N ALA A 66 -6.59 9.48 -14.61
CA ALA A 66 -7.55 8.90 -15.55
C ALA A 66 -8.88 8.56 -14.88
N PHE A 67 -8.84 7.92 -13.70
CA PHE A 67 -10.06 7.63 -12.93
C PHE A 67 -10.74 8.88 -12.40
N PHE A 68 -9.98 9.89 -11.98
CA PHE A 68 -10.53 11.17 -11.54
C PHE A 68 -11.26 11.90 -12.68
N ILE A 69 -10.64 11.96 -13.87
CA ILE A 69 -11.25 12.55 -15.08
C ILE A 69 -12.51 11.79 -15.47
N MET A 70 -12.48 10.45 -15.44
CA MET A 70 -13.66 9.62 -15.67
C MET A 70 -14.77 9.96 -14.66
N GLY A 71 -14.47 10.00 -13.36
CA GLY A 71 -15.43 10.40 -12.33
C GLY A 71 -16.05 11.77 -12.57
N ALA A 72 -15.23 12.77 -12.90
CA ALA A 72 -15.68 14.13 -13.14
C ALA A 72 -16.46 14.32 -14.45
N ALA A 73 -16.08 13.61 -15.52
CA ALA A 73 -16.68 13.78 -16.84
C ALA A 73 -17.91 12.89 -17.06
N VAL A 74 -18.02 11.78 -16.32
CA VAL A 74 -19.02 10.74 -16.55
C VAL A 74 -20.02 10.66 -15.40
N LEU A 75 -19.55 10.50 -14.16
CA LEU A 75 -20.43 10.29 -12.99
C LEU A 75 -21.01 11.59 -12.43
N HIS A 76 -20.20 12.66 -12.36
CA HIS A 76 -20.65 13.94 -11.80
C HIS A 76 -21.83 14.58 -12.55
N PRO A 77 -21.88 14.59 -13.91
CA PRO A 77 -23.03 15.13 -14.64
C PRO A 77 -24.33 14.35 -14.44
N GLU A 78 -24.24 13.05 -14.16
CA GLU A 78 -25.42 12.17 -13.96
C GLU A 78 -25.96 12.25 -12.52
N GLY A 79 -25.29 12.96 -11.60
CA GLY A 79 -25.70 13.10 -10.20
C GLY A 79 -25.70 11.79 -9.41
N LEU A 80 -25.05 10.76 -9.96
CA LEU A 80 -25.01 9.42 -9.37
C LEU A 80 -24.01 9.41 -8.23
N VAL A 81 -24.50 9.15 -7.02
CA VAL A 81 -23.68 8.80 -5.85
C VAL A 81 -23.86 7.30 -5.65
N PRO A 82 -23.01 6.44 -6.24
CA PRO A 82 -23.23 5.01 -6.19
C PRO A 82 -23.11 4.53 -4.74
N GLN A 83 -24.22 4.06 -4.17
CA GLN A 83 -24.22 3.36 -2.89
C GLN A 83 -24.10 1.85 -3.16
N ASP A 84 -22.96 1.29 -2.76
CA ASP A 84 -22.68 -0.15 -2.71
C ASP A 84 -22.80 -0.93 -4.04
N ASN A 85 -23.48 -2.09 -4.05
CA ASN A 85 -23.43 -3.11 -5.12
C ASN A 85 -23.86 -2.62 -6.50
N GLU A 86 -24.54 -1.48 -6.59
CA GLU A 86 -24.98 -0.89 -7.86
C GLU A 86 -23.87 -0.15 -8.59
N MET A 87 -22.73 0.13 -7.95
CA MET A 87 -21.61 0.87 -8.57
C MET A 87 -21.10 0.19 -9.85
N ILE A 88 -20.96 -1.13 -9.84
CA ILE A 88 -20.50 -1.93 -10.99
C ILE A 88 -21.51 -1.86 -12.13
N THR A 89 -22.81 -1.99 -11.82
CA THR A 89 -23.87 -1.90 -12.83
C THR A 89 -24.03 -0.50 -13.39
N THR A 90 -23.93 0.54 -12.55
CA THR A 90 -24.00 1.95 -12.95
C THR A 90 -22.84 2.31 -13.87
N LEU A 91 -21.60 1.99 -13.49
CA LEU A 91 -20.42 2.20 -14.34
C LEU A 91 -20.52 1.42 -15.65
N SER A 92 -20.96 0.16 -15.58
CA SER A 92 -21.18 -0.65 -16.79
C SER A 92 -22.18 0.04 -17.71
N HIS A 93 -23.34 0.51 -17.22
CA HIS A 93 -24.34 1.19 -18.03
C HIS A 93 -23.79 2.43 -18.75
N THR A 94 -22.95 3.24 -18.10
CA THR A 94 -22.40 4.42 -18.74
C THR A 94 -21.43 4.09 -19.89
N TYR A 95 -20.65 3.01 -19.76
CA TYR A 95 -19.82 2.49 -20.85
C TYR A 95 -20.65 1.82 -21.95
N THR A 96 -21.70 1.10 -21.59
CA THR A 96 -22.53 0.35 -22.55
C THR A 96 -23.31 1.30 -23.45
N ASN A 97 -23.79 2.42 -22.91
CA ASN A 97 -24.51 3.45 -23.67
C ASN A 97 -23.64 4.19 -24.70
N THR A 98 -22.32 4.24 -24.49
CA THR A 98 -21.39 4.98 -25.37
C THR A 98 -20.60 4.07 -26.31
N LEU A 99 -20.19 2.88 -25.85
CA LEU A 99 -19.32 1.96 -26.58
C LEU A 99 -20.05 0.71 -27.11
N GLY A 100 -21.26 0.42 -26.61
CA GLY A 100 -22.06 -0.76 -26.98
C GLY A 100 -21.91 -1.95 -26.02
N GLU A 101 -22.70 -3.00 -26.24
CA GLU A 101 -22.87 -4.14 -25.31
C GLU A 101 -21.58 -4.93 -25.02
N TRP A 102 -20.65 -4.97 -25.97
CA TRP A 102 -19.35 -5.63 -25.81
C TRP A 102 -18.48 -4.98 -24.72
N ALA A 103 -18.67 -3.68 -24.43
CA ALA A 103 -17.91 -2.96 -23.42
C ALA A 103 -18.19 -3.48 -22.00
N SER A 104 -19.41 -3.99 -21.75
CA SER A 104 -19.76 -4.59 -20.46
C SER A 104 -18.95 -5.87 -20.18
N ILE A 105 -18.74 -6.72 -21.20
CA ILE A 105 -17.95 -7.94 -21.06
C ILE A 105 -16.48 -7.59 -20.76
N VAL A 106 -15.90 -6.65 -21.51
CA VAL A 106 -14.51 -6.20 -21.29
C VAL A 106 -14.36 -5.57 -19.91
N TYR A 107 -15.33 -4.76 -19.48
CA TYR A 107 -15.36 -4.18 -18.13
C TYR A 107 -15.41 -5.25 -17.04
N LEU A 108 -16.28 -6.24 -17.16
CA LEU A 108 -16.40 -7.33 -16.17
C LEU A 108 -15.12 -8.18 -16.08
N VAL A 109 -14.51 -8.53 -17.22
CA VAL A 109 -13.22 -9.24 -17.24
C VAL A 109 -12.13 -8.38 -16.61
N GLY A 110 -12.10 -7.08 -16.92
CA GLY A 110 -11.20 -6.12 -16.30
C GLY A 110 -11.41 -6.00 -14.80
N ALA A 111 -12.65 -5.95 -14.33
CA ALA A 111 -12.99 -5.88 -12.91
C ALA A 111 -12.50 -7.13 -12.17
N VAL A 112 -12.71 -8.33 -12.72
CA VAL A 112 -12.18 -9.58 -12.15
C VAL A 112 -10.65 -9.55 -12.10
N ALA A 113 -9.99 -9.12 -13.17
CA ALA A 113 -8.53 -9.03 -13.21
C ALA A 113 -7.99 -8.04 -12.17
N VAL A 114 -8.59 -6.84 -12.05
CA VAL A 114 -8.17 -5.80 -11.10
C VAL A 114 -8.44 -6.24 -9.66
N LEU A 115 -9.68 -6.63 -9.34
CA LEU A 115 -10.05 -7.07 -7.98
C LEU A 115 -9.27 -8.32 -7.56
N GLY A 116 -9.09 -9.28 -8.48
CA GLY A 116 -8.29 -10.48 -8.25
C GLY A 116 -6.82 -10.16 -7.98
N SER A 117 -6.24 -9.20 -8.73
CA SER A 117 -4.84 -8.80 -8.56
C SER A 117 -4.57 -8.22 -7.17
N THR A 118 -5.50 -7.43 -6.62
CA THR A 118 -5.40 -6.90 -5.25
C THR A 118 -5.38 -8.03 -4.24
N LEU A 119 -6.26 -9.01 -4.37
CA LEU A 119 -6.30 -10.16 -3.46
C LEU A 119 -5.01 -10.98 -3.52
N TRP A 120 -4.49 -11.22 -4.73
CA TRP A 120 -3.25 -11.97 -4.94
C TRP A 120 -2.00 -11.23 -4.48
N ALA A 121 -2.00 -9.91 -4.47
CA ALA A 121 -0.91 -9.10 -3.92
C ALA A 121 -1.00 -8.98 -2.39
N ALA A 122 -2.20 -8.73 -1.85
CA ALA A 122 -2.43 -8.47 -0.43
C ALA A 122 -2.26 -9.73 0.42
N LEU A 123 -2.79 -10.89 -0.01
CA LEU A 123 -2.74 -12.13 0.78
C LEU A 123 -1.30 -12.54 1.16
N PRO A 124 -0.36 -12.64 0.21
CA PRO A 124 1.02 -12.94 0.55
C PRO A 124 1.68 -11.82 1.36
N GLY A 125 1.33 -10.56 1.13
CA GLY A 125 1.83 -9.41 1.89
C GLY A 125 1.48 -9.52 3.38
N TRP A 126 0.19 -9.66 3.68
CA TRP A 126 -0.33 -9.84 5.03
C TRP A 126 0.21 -11.09 5.71
N ALA A 127 0.32 -12.21 4.98
CA ALA A 127 0.88 -13.44 5.53
C ALA A 127 2.33 -13.27 6.02
N ARG A 128 3.14 -12.47 5.32
CA ARG A 128 4.53 -12.18 5.72
C ARG A 128 4.59 -11.26 6.93
N VAL A 129 3.82 -10.18 6.92
CA VAL A 129 3.78 -9.24 8.05
C VAL A 129 3.29 -9.95 9.32
N ALA A 130 2.24 -10.77 9.23
CA ALA A 130 1.73 -11.53 10.36
C ALA A 130 2.74 -12.57 10.87
N ALA A 131 3.39 -13.32 9.96
CA ALA A 131 4.45 -14.24 10.36
C ALA A 131 5.62 -13.51 11.03
N ASN A 132 5.99 -12.32 10.54
CA ASN A 132 7.06 -11.52 11.12
C ASN A 132 6.69 -11.00 12.51
N ALA A 133 5.45 -10.53 12.69
CA ALA A 133 4.93 -10.12 13.98
C ALA A 133 4.99 -11.26 15.02
N VAL A 134 4.59 -12.48 14.63
CA VAL A 134 4.71 -13.65 15.52
C VAL A 134 6.17 -13.93 15.90
N ALA A 135 7.10 -13.81 14.96
CA ALA A 135 8.53 -13.98 15.24
C ALA A 135 9.07 -12.90 16.20
N LEU A 136 8.68 -11.63 15.98
CA LEU A 136 9.07 -10.50 16.84
C LEU A 136 8.53 -10.64 18.27
N CYS A 137 7.34 -11.23 18.43
CA CYS A 137 6.77 -11.56 19.74
C CYS A 137 7.40 -12.80 20.40
N GLY A 138 8.44 -13.40 19.80
CA GLY A 138 9.15 -14.56 20.35
C GLY A 138 8.51 -15.91 20.04
N GLY A 139 7.51 -15.97 19.15
CA GLY A 139 6.82 -17.22 18.80
C GLY A 139 7.68 -18.21 18.01
N PHE A 140 8.65 -17.73 17.22
CA PHE A 140 9.66 -18.54 16.54
C PHE A 140 10.85 -17.68 16.07
N ASP A 141 11.99 -18.31 15.75
CA ASP A 141 13.12 -17.63 15.12
C ASP A 141 12.85 -17.40 13.63
N TRP A 142 12.84 -16.13 13.20
CA TRP A 142 12.66 -15.74 11.80
C TRP A 142 13.69 -16.37 10.84
N ARG A 143 14.89 -16.70 11.34
CA ARG A 143 15.95 -17.35 10.55
C ARG A 143 15.65 -18.82 10.24
N ASP A 144 14.76 -19.46 11.01
CA ASP A 144 14.28 -20.81 10.73
C ASP A 144 13.29 -20.78 9.55
N THR A 145 13.81 -21.15 8.37
CA THR A 145 13.05 -21.11 7.13
C THR A 145 11.85 -22.07 7.14
N ALA A 146 11.94 -23.20 7.84
CA ALA A 146 10.86 -24.18 7.91
C ALA A 146 9.69 -23.63 8.75
N LYS A 147 9.98 -23.08 9.93
CA LYS A 147 8.96 -22.44 10.79
C LYS A 147 8.36 -21.21 10.13
N ARG A 148 9.19 -20.34 9.55
CA ARG A 148 8.73 -19.16 8.80
C ARG A 148 7.73 -19.55 7.71
N THR A 149 8.08 -20.56 6.91
CA THR A 149 7.21 -21.05 5.81
C THR A 149 5.91 -21.64 6.34
N ARG A 150 5.95 -22.37 7.46
CA ARG A 150 4.74 -22.93 8.08
C ARG A 150 3.78 -21.83 8.54
N TRP A 151 4.28 -20.79 9.22
CA TRP A 151 3.46 -19.66 9.65
C TRP A 151 2.90 -18.86 8.48
N MET A 152 3.71 -18.59 7.45
CA MET A 152 3.21 -17.93 6.25
C MET A 152 2.09 -18.73 5.58
N ARG A 153 2.25 -20.06 5.41
CA ARG A 153 1.20 -20.93 4.85
C ARG A 153 -0.07 -20.93 5.68
N LEU A 154 0.05 -20.95 7.01
CA LEU A 154 -1.10 -20.86 7.91
C LEU A 154 -1.87 -19.55 7.67
N PHE A 155 -1.17 -18.42 7.65
CA PHE A 155 -1.80 -17.11 7.41
C PHE A 155 -2.36 -16.95 6.00
N THR A 156 -1.73 -17.54 4.99
CA THR A 156 -2.27 -17.56 3.61
C THR A 156 -3.64 -18.23 3.53
N VAL A 157 -3.93 -19.22 4.38
CA VAL A 157 -5.24 -19.88 4.44
C VAL A 157 -6.19 -19.16 5.40
N LEU A 158 -5.67 -18.68 6.54
CA LEU A 158 -6.48 -18.07 7.59
C LEU A 158 -7.04 -16.69 7.19
N PHE A 159 -6.25 -15.85 6.49
CA PHE A 159 -6.70 -14.52 6.10
C PHE A 159 -7.90 -14.50 5.14
N PRO A 160 -7.91 -15.26 4.02
CA PRO A 160 -9.07 -15.29 3.13
C PRO A 160 -10.34 -15.76 3.86
N ILE A 161 -10.22 -16.76 4.73
CA ILE A 161 -11.36 -17.26 5.53
C ILE A 161 -11.85 -16.17 6.48
N ALA A 162 -10.94 -15.49 7.18
CA ALA A 162 -11.28 -14.42 8.11
C ALA A 162 -11.93 -13.22 7.39
N TRP A 163 -11.39 -12.80 6.24
CA TRP A 163 -11.96 -11.72 5.44
C TRP A 163 -13.32 -12.08 4.84
N GLY A 164 -13.46 -13.32 4.33
CA GLY A 164 -14.75 -13.82 3.84
C GLY A 164 -15.79 -13.90 4.96
N ALA A 165 -15.42 -14.40 6.13
CA ALA A 165 -16.30 -14.40 7.30
C ALA A 165 -16.67 -12.97 7.71
N ALA A 166 -15.70 -12.06 7.83
CA ALA A 166 -15.96 -10.67 8.15
C ALA A 166 -16.95 -10.04 7.15
N TYR A 167 -16.74 -10.25 5.84
CA TYR A 167 -17.65 -9.77 4.81
C TYR A 167 -19.08 -10.31 4.97
N LEU A 168 -19.24 -11.59 5.35
CA LEU A 168 -20.57 -12.20 5.55
C LEU A 168 -21.26 -11.74 6.85
N TYR A 169 -20.50 -11.39 7.89
CA TYR A 169 -21.05 -11.00 9.18
C TYR A 169 -21.26 -9.49 9.35
N PHE A 170 -20.45 -8.65 8.72
CA PHE A 170 -20.55 -7.20 8.81
C PHE A 170 -21.45 -6.63 7.71
N THR A 171 -22.64 -6.15 8.08
CA THR A 171 -23.63 -5.58 7.15
C THR A 171 -23.38 -4.11 6.77
N ALA A 172 -22.25 -3.53 7.17
CA ALA A 172 -21.91 -2.11 6.93
C ALA A 172 -20.55 -1.97 6.21
N PRO A 173 -20.49 -2.17 4.88
CA PRO A 173 -19.24 -2.09 4.10
C PRO A 173 -18.55 -0.73 4.21
N VAL A 174 -19.33 0.35 4.19
CA VAL A 174 -18.83 1.72 4.32
C VAL A 174 -18.06 1.92 5.63
N PHE A 175 -18.58 1.39 6.74
CA PHE A 175 -17.92 1.48 8.03
C PHE A 175 -16.59 0.73 8.01
N MET A 176 -16.54 -0.48 7.42
CA MET A 176 -15.29 -1.25 7.30
C MET A 176 -14.23 -0.49 6.51
N ILE A 177 -14.59 0.11 5.37
CA ILE A 177 -13.69 0.91 4.54
C ILE A 177 -13.17 2.13 5.30
N GLN A 178 -14.05 2.84 6.01
CA GLN A 178 -13.67 4.02 6.80
C GLN A 178 -12.71 3.66 7.94
N THR A 179 -12.99 2.58 8.67
CA THR A 179 -12.11 2.07 9.73
C THR A 179 -10.77 1.63 9.16
N GLY A 180 -10.76 0.91 8.04
CA GLY A 180 -9.53 0.50 7.36
C GLY A 180 -8.66 1.69 6.96
N GLY A 181 -9.25 2.71 6.33
CA GLY A 181 -8.55 3.95 5.97
C GLY A 181 -8.03 4.72 7.18
N PHE A 182 -8.78 4.73 8.29
CA PHE A 182 -8.34 5.35 9.54
C PHE A 182 -7.12 4.62 10.13
N ILE A 183 -7.19 3.30 10.25
CA ILE A 183 -6.10 2.47 10.77
C ILE A 183 -4.87 2.60 9.88
N GLY A 184 -5.03 2.50 8.55
CA GLY A 184 -3.94 2.66 7.59
C GLY A 184 -3.26 4.04 7.70
N GLY A 185 -4.06 5.10 7.88
CA GLY A 185 -3.53 6.46 8.12
C GLY A 185 -2.69 6.55 9.40
N LEU A 186 -3.14 5.91 10.50
CA LEU A 186 -2.38 5.85 11.75
C LEU A 186 -1.08 5.05 11.59
N PHE A 187 -1.14 3.91 10.90
CA PHE A 187 0.04 3.10 10.59
C PHE A 187 1.05 3.86 9.74
N LEU A 188 0.61 4.72 8.83
CA LEU A 188 1.49 5.54 8.01
C LEU A 188 2.35 6.52 8.84
N VAL A 189 1.80 7.05 9.95
CA VAL A 189 2.58 7.86 10.91
C VAL A 189 3.69 7.01 11.54
N ALA A 190 3.38 5.78 11.96
CA ALA A 190 4.37 4.85 12.50
C ALA A 190 5.45 4.48 11.47
N VAL A 191 5.06 4.23 10.21
CA VAL A 191 6.00 3.99 9.10
C VAL A 191 6.92 5.19 8.88
N THR A 192 6.41 6.41 8.99
CA THR A 192 7.21 7.63 8.86
C THR A 192 8.26 7.73 9.96
N VAL A 193 7.89 7.45 11.21
CA VAL A 193 8.82 7.40 12.35
C VAL A 193 9.88 6.31 12.13
N ALA A 194 9.46 5.11 11.71
CA ALA A 194 10.36 4.01 11.41
C ALA A 194 11.35 4.36 10.29
N ALA A 195 10.90 5.05 9.24
CA ALA A 195 11.76 5.49 8.14
C ALA A 195 12.87 6.44 8.62
N TRP A 196 12.54 7.41 9.48
CA TRP A 196 13.54 8.29 10.09
C TRP A 196 14.48 7.57 11.05
N TYR A 197 13.96 6.64 11.84
CA TYR A 197 14.77 5.80 12.73
C TYR A 197 15.80 4.99 11.95
N LEU A 198 15.35 4.21 10.96
CA LEU A 198 16.20 3.39 10.11
C LEU A 198 17.23 4.24 9.35
N ARG A 199 16.80 5.37 8.80
CA ARG A 199 17.68 6.30 8.10
C ARG A 199 18.82 6.82 9.00
N LYS A 200 18.54 7.08 10.27
CA LYS A 200 19.54 7.59 11.23
C LYS A 200 20.43 6.50 11.81
N LYS A 201 19.88 5.32 12.10
CA LYS A 201 20.56 4.25 12.85
C LYS A 201 21.18 3.16 11.98
N GLU A 202 20.50 2.76 10.90
CA GLU A 202 20.86 1.58 10.10
C GLU A 202 21.47 1.94 8.74
N VAL A 203 21.26 3.17 8.26
CA VAL A 203 21.76 3.63 6.96
C VAL A 203 23.01 4.49 7.12
N ASP A 204 24.10 4.08 6.46
CA ASP A 204 25.35 4.84 6.34
C ASP A 204 25.06 6.25 5.78
N GLU A 205 25.71 7.26 6.33
CA GLU A 205 25.47 8.67 5.99
C GLU A 205 25.61 8.95 4.49
N GLU A 206 26.56 8.28 3.84
CA GLU A 206 26.80 8.39 2.40
C GLU A 206 25.69 7.77 1.53
N LEU A 207 24.82 6.94 2.12
CA LEU A 207 23.72 6.24 1.44
C LEU A 207 22.36 6.89 1.68
N ARG A 208 22.28 7.96 2.50
CA ARG A 208 21.03 8.62 2.92
C ARG A 208 20.31 9.42 1.81
N GLY A 209 20.78 9.33 0.57
CA GLY A 209 20.25 10.06 -0.59
C GLY A 209 20.70 11.52 -0.63
N SER A 210 20.15 12.28 -1.60
CA SER A 210 20.48 13.70 -1.76
C SER A 210 19.74 14.60 -0.76
N SER A 211 20.19 15.84 -0.63
CA SER A 211 19.51 16.86 0.19
C SER A 211 18.07 17.09 -0.25
N TRP A 212 17.76 16.98 -1.56
CA TRP A 212 16.40 17.08 -2.07
C TRP A 212 15.49 15.98 -1.53
N PHE A 213 15.95 14.72 -1.53
CA PHE A 213 15.18 13.61 -0.94
C PHE A 213 14.96 13.81 0.56
N THR A 214 15.92 14.42 1.25
CA THR A 214 15.78 14.76 2.67
C THR A 214 14.66 15.78 2.89
N VAL A 215 14.63 16.83 2.09
CA VAL A 215 13.57 17.86 2.15
C VAL A 215 12.22 17.24 1.79
N ALA A 216 12.14 16.45 0.72
CA ALA A 216 10.90 15.78 0.32
C ALA A 216 10.37 14.83 1.41
N LEU A 217 11.25 14.06 2.06
CA LEU A 217 10.89 13.20 3.19
C LEU A 217 10.38 14.04 4.36
N LEU A 218 11.04 15.16 4.68
CA LEU A 218 10.63 16.04 5.78
C LEU A 218 9.26 16.67 5.51
N VAL A 219 9.03 17.22 4.32
CA VAL A 219 7.73 17.77 3.93
C VAL A 219 6.65 16.70 3.97
N SER A 220 6.91 15.52 3.41
CA SER A 220 5.96 14.39 3.44
C SER A 220 5.64 13.96 4.87
N SER A 221 6.65 13.92 5.75
CA SER A 221 6.48 13.57 7.16
C SER A 221 5.61 14.59 7.89
N LEU A 222 5.81 15.89 7.62
CA LEU A 222 5.00 16.97 8.20
C LEU A 222 3.55 16.90 7.72
N LEU A 223 3.32 16.64 6.43
CA LEU A 223 1.97 16.49 5.88
C LEU A 223 1.24 15.27 6.46
N ILE A 224 1.93 14.12 6.57
CA ILE A 224 1.37 12.91 7.19
C ILE A 224 1.04 13.18 8.67
N ALA A 225 1.94 13.83 9.42
CA ALA A 225 1.72 14.16 10.82
C ALA A 225 0.56 15.16 11.01
N ALA A 226 0.53 16.24 10.22
CA ALA A 226 -0.54 17.23 10.26
C ALA A 226 -1.90 16.59 9.98
N LEU A 227 -1.96 15.70 9.00
CA LEU A 227 -3.20 14.99 8.69
C LEU A 227 -3.57 13.95 9.75
N GLY A 228 -2.59 13.26 10.34
CA GLY A 228 -2.82 12.39 11.50
C GLY A 228 -3.46 13.16 12.66
N VAL A 229 -2.96 14.36 12.95
CA VAL A 229 -3.52 15.26 13.96
C VAL A 229 -4.93 15.73 13.56
N TYR A 230 -5.14 16.18 12.33
CA TYR A 230 -6.47 16.57 11.83
C TYR A 230 -7.49 15.43 11.94
N THR A 231 -7.08 14.21 11.58
CA THR A 231 -7.93 13.02 11.66
C THR A 231 -8.25 12.67 13.11
N ALA A 232 -7.30 12.80 14.03
CA ALA A 232 -7.56 12.60 15.45
C ALA A 232 -8.51 13.67 16.01
N LEU A 233 -8.27 14.96 15.71
CA LEU A 233 -9.08 16.07 16.20
C LEU A 233 -10.52 16.03 15.69
N SER A 234 -10.73 15.64 14.43
CA SER A 234 -12.07 15.48 13.86
C SER A 234 -12.87 14.37 14.54
N VAL A 235 -12.22 13.30 15.02
CA VAL A 235 -12.87 12.25 15.84
C VAL A 235 -13.31 12.79 17.21
N PHE A 236 -12.56 13.74 17.78
CA PHE A 236 -12.89 14.39 19.05
C PHE A 236 -13.82 15.62 18.89
N GLY A 237 -14.32 15.90 17.68
CA GLY A 237 -15.24 17.01 17.42
C GLY A 237 -14.60 18.40 17.43
N LEU A 238 -13.27 18.49 17.38
CA LEU A 238 -12.52 19.73 17.26
C LEU A 238 -12.20 19.98 15.78
N THR A 239 -13.13 20.59 15.05
CA THR A 239 -12.89 21.01 13.66
C THR A 239 -12.10 22.31 13.67
N ILE A 240 -10.89 22.28 13.12
CA ILE A 240 -10.16 23.48 12.74
C ILE A 240 -10.76 23.91 11.40
N GLU A 241 -11.58 24.98 11.41
CA GLU A 241 -12.01 25.68 10.19
C GLU A 241 -10.84 26.39 9.50
#